data_AF-A0A1L6PN64-F1
#
_entry.id   AF-A0A1L6PN64-F1
#
_cell.length_a   1.000
_cell.length_b   1.000
_cell.length_c   1.000
_cell.angle_alpha   90.00
_cell.angle_beta   90.00
_cell.angle_gamma   90.00
#
_symmetry.space_group_name_H-M   'P 1'
#
loop_
_entity.id
_entity.type
_entity.pdbx_description
1 polymer ?
#
loop_
_entity_poly.entity_id
_entity_poly.type
_entity_poly.pdbx_seq_one_letter_code
_entity_poly.pdbx_strand_id
1 'polypeptide(L)'
;MTQIRGSIGKFTSGRRVLAAALTAVTALALTACGTERNNGGGKAGSTGSSTASQQQPEQAAAQALFARFEKACPEPGANSRRPNGATKPDTAEPETIAPGETPPADPIELAPPTGPEAELDDRDSCVSAHHEQRVIAALQMLADPTPATVRKTLNGLGYTDERIHHLKQDGKKTRFFIDLREYGGGRLCASGVAAGAVSDVVPCVAVAEGPFRVTSETRP
;
A
#
# COMPACT_ATOMS: atom_id res chain seq x y z
N MET A 1 -19.48 30.69 40.32
CA MET A 1 -20.68 29.87 40.10
C MET A 1 -21.57 30.56 39.08
N THR A 2 -21.54 30.12 37.83
CA THR A 2 -22.52 30.55 36.81
C THR A 2 -22.63 29.41 35.79
N GLN A 3 -23.70 28.63 35.91
CA GLN A 3 -24.01 27.44 35.11
C GLN A 3 -24.80 27.88 33.88
N ILE A 4 -24.24 27.69 32.69
CA ILE A 4 -24.97 27.84 31.42
C ILE A 4 -25.57 26.47 31.07
N ARG A 5 -26.88 26.33 31.30
CA ARG A 5 -27.68 25.20 30.85
C ARG A 5 -27.95 25.35 29.34
N GLY A 6 -27.27 24.56 28.52
CA GLY A 6 -27.61 24.34 27.12
C GLY A 6 -28.48 23.08 26.98
N SER A 7 -29.65 23.23 26.36
CA SER A 7 -30.72 22.23 26.30
C SER A 7 -30.41 21.05 25.37
N ILE A 8 -30.85 19.85 25.78
CA ILE A 8 -30.77 18.59 25.05
C ILE A 8 -31.93 18.54 24.04
N GLY A 9 -31.63 18.68 22.75
CA GLY A 9 -32.58 18.42 21.68
C GLY A 9 -32.71 16.92 21.40
N LYS A 10 -33.76 16.29 21.95
CA LYS A 10 -34.20 14.96 21.54
C LYS A 10 -34.93 15.06 20.20
N PHE A 11 -34.40 14.44 19.15
CA PHE A 11 -35.18 14.15 17.94
C PHE A 11 -35.54 12.67 17.95
N THR A 12 -36.79 12.38 18.30
CA THR A 12 -37.40 11.06 18.19
C THR A 12 -38.49 11.05 17.13
N SER A 13 -38.48 9.98 16.33
CA SER A 13 -39.57 9.41 15.53
C SER A 13 -39.98 10.14 14.24
N GLY A 14 -39.77 9.44 13.13
CA GLY A 14 -40.34 9.75 11.82
C GLY A 14 -40.26 8.54 10.89
N ARG A 15 -40.89 7.43 11.27
CA ARG A 15 -41.07 6.24 10.43
C ARG A 15 -41.98 6.61 9.25
N ARG A 16 -41.43 6.82 8.06
CA ARG A 16 -42.20 6.83 6.80
C ARG A 16 -41.80 5.64 5.96
N VAL A 17 -42.69 4.64 5.98
CA VAL A 17 -42.74 3.55 5.01
C VAL A 17 -43.31 4.13 3.73
N LEU A 18 -42.56 4.10 2.63
CA LEU A 18 -43.08 4.27 1.28
C LEU A 18 -42.57 3.13 0.40
N ALA A 19 -43.52 2.23 0.16
CA ALA A 19 -43.82 1.48 -1.05
C ALA A 19 -42.74 1.41 -2.15
N ALA A 20 -42.32 0.16 -2.38
CA ALA A 20 -41.98 -0.50 -3.63
C ALA A 20 -41.97 0.33 -4.93
N ALA A 21 -40.82 0.31 -5.61
CA ALA A 21 -40.73 0.31 -7.06
C ALA A 21 -39.77 -0.80 -7.48
N LEU A 22 -40.34 -1.92 -7.93
CA LEU A 22 -39.65 -3.01 -8.63
C LEU A 22 -39.19 -2.48 -10.00
N THR A 23 -37.95 -2.03 -10.10
CA THR A 23 -37.33 -1.77 -11.41
C THR A 23 -36.88 -3.09 -12.03
N ALA A 24 -37.38 -3.29 -13.23
CA ALA A 24 -37.33 -4.51 -14.02
C ALA A 24 -35.91 -5.05 -14.25
N VAL A 25 -35.79 -6.36 -14.13
CA VAL A 25 -34.66 -7.17 -14.55
C VAL A 25 -34.57 -7.10 -16.08
N THR A 26 -33.58 -6.37 -16.60
CA THR A 26 -33.19 -6.48 -18.01
C THR A 26 -32.44 -7.80 -18.20
N ALA A 27 -33.13 -8.78 -18.76
CA ALA A 27 -32.51 -9.99 -19.29
C ALA A 27 -31.65 -9.61 -20.50
N LEU A 28 -30.32 -9.69 -20.36
CA LEU A 28 -29.43 -9.73 -21.53
C LEU A 28 -29.57 -11.10 -22.19
N ALA A 29 -30.24 -11.12 -23.34
CA ALA A 29 -30.21 -12.25 -24.25
C ALA A 29 -28.85 -12.28 -24.96
N LEU A 30 -27.95 -13.16 -24.53
CA LEU A 30 -26.81 -13.57 -25.33
C LEU A 30 -27.32 -14.55 -26.39
N THR A 31 -27.40 -14.08 -27.63
CA THR A 31 -27.58 -14.94 -28.81
C THR A 31 -26.33 -15.79 -28.99
N ALA A 32 -26.39 -17.03 -28.48
CA ALA A 32 -25.44 -18.07 -28.81
C ALA A 32 -25.72 -18.56 -30.25
N CYS A 33 -24.83 -18.23 -31.18
CA CYS A 33 -24.75 -18.84 -32.49
C CYS A 33 -23.58 -19.82 -32.47
N GLY A 34 -23.86 -21.12 -32.55
CA GLY A 34 -22.85 -22.17 -32.52
C GLY A 34 -23.47 -23.55 -32.35
N THR A 35 -24.03 -24.07 -33.44
CA THR A 35 -24.40 -25.48 -33.56
C THR A 35 -23.16 -26.34 -33.69
N GLU A 36 -22.94 -27.28 -32.77
CA GLU A 36 -22.53 -28.63 -33.15
C GLU A 36 -22.99 -29.63 -32.10
N ARG A 37 -23.69 -30.65 -32.59
CA ARG A 37 -24.27 -31.76 -31.83
C ARG A 37 -23.19 -32.82 -31.73
N ASN A 38 -22.68 -33.10 -30.54
CA ASN A 38 -22.03 -34.38 -30.31
C ASN A 38 -22.56 -35.05 -29.05
N ASN A 39 -22.91 -36.31 -29.22
CA ASN A 39 -23.67 -37.14 -28.31
C ASN A 39 -22.67 -38.02 -27.56
N GLY A 40 -22.64 -37.97 -26.22
CA GLY A 40 -21.96 -39.01 -25.44
C GLY A 40 -21.36 -38.55 -24.11
N GLY A 41 -21.82 -39.19 -23.02
CA GLY A 41 -20.93 -39.55 -21.91
C GLY A 41 -20.99 -38.69 -20.65
N GLY A 42 -21.83 -39.10 -19.70
CA GLY A 42 -21.39 -39.43 -18.32
C GLY A 42 -20.66 -38.40 -17.44
N LYS A 43 -21.38 -37.98 -16.39
CA LYS A 43 -20.93 -37.71 -15.01
C LYS A 43 -19.93 -36.56 -14.72
N ALA A 44 -20.47 -35.67 -13.87
CA ALA A 44 -19.89 -35.18 -12.61
C ALA A 44 -18.70 -34.20 -12.67
N GLY A 45 -19.06 -32.92 -12.52
CA GLY A 45 -18.54 -32.00 -11.48
C GLY A 45 -17.04 -31.95 -11.26
N SER A 46 -16.42 -30.90 -11.78
CA SER A 46 -15.28 -30.25 -11.13
C SER A 46 -15.39 -28.75 -11.33
N THR A 47 -15.89 -28.06 -10.30
CA THR A 47 -15.87 -26.61 -10.19
C THR A 47 -14.44 -26.20 -9.83
N GLY A 48 -13.67 -25.79 -10.83
CA GLY A 48 -12.33 -25.26 -10.63
C GLY A 48 -11.98 -24.32 -11.77
N SER A 49 -11.43 -23.15 -11.44
CA SER A 49 -10.99 -22.07 -12.34
C SER A 49 -12.06 -21.07 -12.78
N SER A 50 -12.46 -20.20 -11.86
CA SER A 50 -12.98 -18.86 -12.20
C SER A 50 -12.24 -17.73 -11.50
N THR A 51 -11.28 -18.02 -10.63
CA THR A 51 -10.50 -17.01 -9.90
C THR A 51 -9.42 -16.39 -10.77
N ALA A 52 -8.69 -17.18 -11.57
CA ALA A 52 -7.58 -16.68 -12.39
C ALA A 52 -8.02 -15.61 -13.43
N SER A 53 -9.19 -15.79 -14.06
CA SER A 53 -9.68 -14.85 -15.08
C SER A 53 -10.29 -13.56 -14.49
N GLN A 54 -10.78 -13.59 -13.25
CA GLN A 54 -11.25 -12.38 -12.54
C GLN A 54 -10.11 -11.59 -11.89
N GLN A 55 -9.02 -12.26 -11.54
CA GLN A 55 -7.88 -11.65 -10.87
C GLN A 55 -7.09 -10.72 -11.81
N GLN A 56 -7.03 -11.00 -13.12
CA GLN A 56 -6.35 -10.13 -14.08
C GLN A 56 -6.99 -8.73 -14.24
N PRO A 57 -8.31 -8.58 -14.44
CA PRO A 57 -8.96 -7.28 -14.48
C PRO A 57 -8.80 -6.46 -13.20
N GLU A 58 -8.90 -7.12 -12.03
CA GLU A 58 -8.76 -6.47 -10.73
C GLU A 58 -7.33 -5.99 -10.47
N GLN A 59 -6.34 -6.80 -10.82
CA GLN A 59 -4.93 -6.42 -10.78
C GLN A 59 -4.63 -5.24 -11.72
N ALA A 60 -5.18 -5.24 -12.93
CA ALA A 60 -5.02 -4.13 -13.86
C ALA A 60 -5.67 -2.84 -13.34
N ALA A 61 -6.84 -2.93 -12.71
CA ALA A 61 -7.50 -1.78 -12.09
C ALA A 61 -6.70 -1.22 -10.91
N ALA A 62 -6.10 -2.09 -10.08
CA ALA A 62 -5.23 -1.67 -9.00
C ALA A 62 -3.95 -1.00 -9.50
N GLN A 63 -3.29 -1.58 -10.52
CA GLN A 63 -2.13 -0.96 -11.16
C GLN A 63 -2.46 0.39 -11.79
N ALA A 64 -3.62 0.51 -12.45
CA ALA A 64 -4.09 1.79 -13.00
C ALA A 64 -4.31 2.84 -11.90
N LEU A 65 -4.76 2.42 -10.72
CA LEU A 65 -4.91 3.30 -9.56
C LEU A 65 -3.54 3.75 -9.01
N PHE A 66 -2.54 2.87 -8.99
CA PHE A 66 -1.18 3.22 -8.56
C PHE A 66 -0.53 4.21 -9.53
N ALA A 67 -0.60 3.92 -10.84
CA ALA A 67 -0.13 4.83 -11.88
C ALA A 67 -0.85 6.20 -11.84
N ARG A 68 -2.11 6.22 -11.42
CA ARG A 68 -2.85 7.48 -11.22
C ARG A 68 -2.29 8.30 -10.06
N PHE A 69 -1.85 7.67 -8.97
CA PHE A 69 -1.19 8.39 -7.86
C PHE A 69 0.15 8.95 -8.32
N GLU A 70 0.97 8.16 -8.98
CA GLU A 70 2.25 8.59 -9.55
C GLU A 70 2.10 9.80 -10.48
N LYS A 71 1.07 9.79 -11.35
CA LYS A 71 0.77 10.90 -12.28
C LYS A 71 0.18 12.13 -11.61
N ALA A 72 -0.46 11.97 -10.44
CA ALA A 72 -1.04 13.10 -9.70
C ALA A 72 0.01 13.86 -8.89
N CYS A 73 1.15 13.23 -8.63
CA CYS A 73 2.25 13.79 -7.88
C CYS A 73 3.26 14.53 -8.79
N PRO A 74 4.08 15.44 -8.23
CA PRO A 74 5.09 16.15 -9.00
C PRO A 74 6.06 15.21 -9.70
N GLU A 75 6.55 15.59 -10.89
CA GLU A 75 7.61 14.83 -11.57
C GLU A 75 8.89 14.81 -10.71
N PRO A 76 9.67 13.72 -10.77
CA PRO A 76 10.95 13.63 -10.06
C PRO A 76 11.83 14.85 -10.36
N GLY A 77 12.32 15.52 -9.33
CA GLY A 77 13.21 16.67 -9.46
C GLY A 77 12.54 18.01 -9.82
N ALA A 78 11.22 18.07 -10.01
CA ALA A 78 10.53 19.33 -10.36
C ALA A 78 10.50 20.37 -9.22
N ASN A 79 10.66 19.96 -7.96
CA ASN A 79 10.55 20.84 -6.79
C ASN A 79 11.68 20.68 -5.75
N SER A 80 12.88 20.24 -6.14
CA SER A 80 14.04 20.15 -5.22
C SER A 80 14.62 21.53 -4.80
N ARG A 81 13.78 22.57 -4.74
CA ARG A 81 14.17 23.87 -4.20
C ARG A 81 14.01 23.86 -2.69
N ARG A 82 14.91 23.14 -2.04
CA ARG A 82 15.27 23.43 -0.64
C ARG A 82 15.60 24.93 -0.57
N PRO A 83 15.07 25.71 0.39
CA PRO A 83 15.60 27.04 0.63
C PRO A 83 17.09 26.86 0.95
N ASN A 84 17.95 27.46 0.14
CA ASN A 84 19.39 27.53 0.39
C ASN A 84 19.61 28.37 1.66
N GLY A 85 19.43 27.73 2.81
CA GLY A 85 19.94 28.18 4.11
C GLY A 85 21.34 27.62 4.26
N ALA A 86 22.32 28.51 4.14
CA ALA A 86 23.75 28.33 4.30
C ALA A 86 24.20 27.15 5.17
N THR A 87 25.17 26.37 4.69
CA THR A 87 26.53 26.34 5.27
C THR A 87 27.52 25.84 4.20
N LYS A 88 28.67 26.51 4.18
CA LYS A 88 29.86 26.41 3.35
C LYS A 88 30.37 24.95 3.19
N PRO A 89 31.05 24.57 2.09
CA PRO A 89 31.74 23.29 2.03
C PRO A 89 33.00 23.39 2.90
N ASP A 90 33.05 22.64 3.99
CA ASP A 90 34.31 22.34 4.64
C ASP A 90 35.11 21.42 3.72
N THR A 91 36.29 21.91 3.34
CA THR A 91 37.34 21.17 2.68
C THR A 91 37.78 20.04 3.60
N ALA A 92 37.37 18.80 3.30
CA ALA A 92 38.01 17.62 3.86
C ALA A 92 39.33 17.41 3.12
N GLU A 93 40.45 17.58 3.84
CA GLU A 93 41.76 17.10 3.41
C GLU A 93 41.72 15.59 3.13
N PRO A 94 42.41 15.08 2.10
CA PRO A 94 42.63 13.65 1.99
C PRO A 94 43.71 13.22 2.99
N GLU A 95 43.33 12.44 4.00
CA GLU A 95 44.30 11.73 4.83
C GLU A 95 45.04 10.69 3.96
N THR A 96 46.35 10.91 3.81
CA THR A 96 47.29 9.99 3.18
C THR A 96 47.33 8.65 3.93
N ILE A 97 46.82 7.58 3.30
CA ILE A 97 47.00 6.20 3.80
C ILE A 97 48.44 5.77 3.50
N ALA A 98 49.16 5.33 4.54
CA ALA A 98 50.49 4.74 4.39
C ALA A 98 50.41 3.35 3.72
N PRO A 99 51.35 2.98 2.82
CA PRO A 99 51.30 1.68 2.14
C PRO A 99 51.70 0.55 3.10
N GLY A 100 50.79 -0.38 3.41
CA GLY A 100 51.18 -1.59 4.13
C GLY A 100 50.10 -2.45 4.80
N GLU A 101 48.85 -2.02 4.90
CA GLU A 101 47.83 -2.81 5.60
C GLU A 101 46.85 -3.46 4.62
N THR A 102 46.83 -4.80 4.63
CA THR A 102 45.86 -5.62 3.91
C THR A 102 44.44 -5.25 4.36
N PRO A 103 43.49 -4.95 3.45
CA PRO A 103 42.13 -4.61 3.85
C PRO A 103 41.46 -5.78 4.60
N PRO A 104 40.69 -5.53 5.67
CA PRO A 104 39.92 -6.59 6.31
C PRO A 104 38.95 -7.20 5.28
N ALA A 105 38.96 -8.53 5.19
CA ALA A 105 38.11 -9.32 4.30
C ALA A 105 36.70 -9.53 4.87
N ASP A 106 36.18 -8.54 5.58
CA ASP A 106 34.81 -8.57 6.05
C ASP A 106 33.88 -8.06 4.93
N PRO A 107 32.78 -8.77 4.61
CA PRO A 107 31.76 -8.24 3.74
C PRO A 107 31.31 -6.89 4.31
N ILE A 108 31.50 -5.82 3.54
CA ILE A 108 31.01 -4.49 3.90
C ILE A 108 29.48 -4.60 3.96
N GLU A 109 28.96 -4.81 5.16
CA GLU A 109 27.54 -4.61 5.43
C GLU A 109 27.29 -3.13 5.17
N LEU A 110 26.67 -2.82 4.03
CA LEU A 110 26.30 -1.47 3.64
C LEU A 110 25.48 -0.88 4.78
N ALA A 111 26.12 -0.02 5.58
CA ALA A 111 25.44 0.74 6.60
C ALA A 111 24.23 1.42 5.95
N PRO A 112 23.06 1.43 6.62
CA PRO A 112 21.89 2.10 6.07
C PRO A 112 22.28 3.55 5.76
N PRO A 113 21.87 4.06 4.59
CA PRO A 113 22.22 5.41 4.18
C PRO A 113 21.85 6.40 5.28
N THR A 114 22.78 7.28 5.64
CA THR A 114 22.57 8.33 6.64
C THR A 114 22.46 9.72 6.00
N GLY A 115 22.57 9.79 4.66
CA GLY A 115 22.43 10.99 3.85
C GLY A 115 21.01 11.20 3.28
N PRO A 116 20.81 12.18 2.38
CA PRO A 116 19.50 12.52 1.80
C PRO A 116 18.86 11.35 1.03
N GLU A 117 19.65 10.35 0.62
CA GLU A 117 19.16 9.07 0.10
C GLU A 117 18.30 8.25 1.09
N ALA A 118 18.30 8.59 2.38
CA ALA A 118 17.45 8.00 3.42
C ALA A 118 16.11 8.74 3.63
N GLU A 119 15.95 9.89 2.99
CA GLU A 119 14.73 10.71 3.02
C GLU A 119 13.90 10.46 1.76
N LEU A 120 12.58 10.59 1.88
CA LEU A 120 11.66 10.53 0.76
C LEU A 120 11.69 11.87 0.02
N ASP A 121 11.74 11.83 -1.30
CA ASP A 121 11.55 13.06 -2.07
C ASP A 121 10.08 13.52 -2.08
N ASP A 122 9.82 14.70 -2.62
CA ASP A 122 8.46 15.29 -2.65
C ASP A 122 7.46 14.40 -3.41
N ARG A 123 7.92 13.68 -4.44
CA ARG A 123 7.07 12.78 -5.23
C ARG A 123 6.74 11.55 -4.42
N ASP A 124 7.74 10.89 -3.84
CA ASP A 124 7.56 9.72 -2.97
C ASP A 124 6.70 10.06 -1.75
N SER A 125 6.86 11.25 -1.17
CA SER A 125 6.03 11.76 -0.07
C SER A 125 4.57 11.97 -0.49
N CYS A 126 4.33 12.46 -1.71
CA CYS A 126 2.98 12.59 -2.25
C CYS A 126 2.34 11.22 -2.56
N VAL A 127 3.08 10.31 -3.20
CA VAL A 127 2.60 8.98 -3.56
C VAL A 127 2.29 8.16 -2.30
N SER A 128 3.19 8.19 -1.31
CA SER A 128 2.99 7.49 -0.04
C SER A 128 1.72 7.91 0.69
N ALA A 129 1.45 9.22 0.78
CA ALA A 129 0.24 9.73 1.43
C ALA A 129 -1.04 9.12 0.83
N HIS A 130 -1.09 8.91 -0.48
CA HIS A 130 -2.23 8.24 -1.13
C HIS A 130 -2.35 6.76 -0.74
N HIS A 131 -1.23 6.03 -0.68
CA HIS A 131 -1.22 4.62 -0.27
C HIS A 131 -1.56 4.46 1.22
N GLU A 132 -1.01 5.29 2.09
CA GLU A 132 -1.28 5.32 3.53
C GLU A 132 -2.77 5.49 3.80
N GLN A 133 -3.39 6.54 3.25
CA GLN A 133 -4.82 6.80 3.43
C GLN A 133 -5.68 5.62 2.99
N ARG A 134 -5.36 5.03 1.84
CA ARG A 134 -6.09 3.89 1.28
C ARG A 134 -5.97 2.64 2.15
N VAL A 135 -4.78 2.35 2.65
CA VAL A 135 -4.53 1.18 3.51
C VAL A 135 -5.16 1.38 4.89
N ILE A 136 -4.96 2.54 5.51
CA ILE A 136 -5.55 2.88 6.82
C ILE A 136 -7.07 2.73 6.77
N ALA A 137 -7.73 3.31 5.77
CA ALA A 137 -9.18 3.23 5.62
C ALA A 137 -9.70 1.78 5.58
N ALA A 138 -8.99 0.90 4.87
CA ALA A 138 -9.38 -0.51 4.78
C ALA A 138 -9.10 -1.29 6.09
N LEU A 139 -7.94 -1.04 6.73
CA LEU A 139 -7.56 -1.73 7.96
C LEU A 139 -8.41 -1.30 9.16
N GLN A 140 -8.89 -0.06 9.19
CA GLN A 140 -9.77 0.43 10.25
C GLN A 140 -11.12 -0.31 10.32
N MET A 141 -11.53 -0.94 9.23
CA MET A 141 -12.74 -1.76 9.18
C MET A 141 -12.55 -3.18 9.76
N LEU A 142 -11.31 -3.59 10.06
CA LEU A 142 -11.02 -4.91 10.61
C LEU A 142 -11.15 -4.91 12.13
N ALA A 143 -12.19 -5.56 12.65
CA ALA A 143 -12.37 -5.71 14.10
C ALA A 143 -11.28 -6.57 14.76
N ASP A 144 -10.76 -7.58 14.05
CA ASP A 144 -9.69 -8.46 14.52
C ASP A 144 -8.62 -8.65 13.43
N PRO A 145 -7.54 -7.86 13.43
CA PRO A 145 -6.55 -7.85 12.37
C PRO A 145 -5.51 -8.96 12.55
N THR A 146 -5.89 -10.20 12.24
CA THR A 146 -4.95 -11.33 12.12
C THR A 146 -4.12 -11.22 10.82
N PRO A 147 -2.93 -11.86 10.74
CA PRO A 147 -2.12 -11.87 9.52
C PRO A 147 -2.88 -12.30 8.27
N ALA A 148 -3.76 -13.30 8.38
CA ALA A 148 -4.59 -13.77 7.27
C ALA A 148 -5.60 -12.72 6.82
N THR A 149 -6.28 -12.05 7.76
CA THR A 149 -7.25 -11.00 7.43
C THR A 149 -6.58 -9.75 6.85
N VAL A 150 -5.42 -9.35 7.38
CA VAL A 150 -4.65 -8.22 6.85
C VAL A 150 -4.18 -8.52 5.43
N ARG A 151 -3.59 -9.71 5.19
CA ARG A 151 -3.20 -10.15 3.83
C ARG A 151 -4.38 -10.09 2.87
N LYS A 152 -5.52 -10.66 3.25
CA LYS A 152 -6.72 -10.68 2.42
C LYS A 152 -7.19 -9.26 2.08
N THR A 153 -7.19 -8.36 3.06
CA THR A 153 -7.58 -6.95 2.85
C THR A 153 -6.61 -6.24 1.92
N LEU A 154 -5.30 -6.40 2.11
CA LEU A 154 -4.28 -5.80 1.23
C LEU A 154 -4.34 -6.36 -0.20
N ASN A 155 -4.58 -7.67 -0.35
CA ASN A 155 -4.80 -8.30 -1.65
C ASN A 155 -6.06 -7.76 -2.34
N GLY A 156 -7.15 -7.52 -1.60
CA GLY A 156 -8.35 -6.86 -2.14
C GLY A 156 -8.15 -5.37 -2.48
N LEU A 157 -7.07 -4.76 -2.00
CA LEU A 157 -6.59 -3.46 -2.46
C LEU A 157 -5.61 -3.60 -3.65
N GLY A 158 -5.33 -4.81 -4.12
CA GLY A 158 -4.45 -5.07 -5.26
C GLY A 158 -2.96 -4.96 -4.94
N TYR A 159 -2.56 -4.93 -3.67
CA TYR A 159 -1.18 -5.25 -3.30
C TYR A 159 -1.01 -6.75 -3.42
N THR A 160 -0.09 -7.22 -4.26
CA THR A 160 0.09 -8.67 -4.47
C THR A 160 0.87 -9.30 -3.31
N ASP A 161 0.80 -10.62 -3.17
CA ASP A 161 1.50 -11.34 -2.09
C ASP A 161 3.02 -11.12 -2.16
N GLU A 162 3.59 -10.87 -3.34
CA GLU A 162 5.00 -10.55 -3.54
C GLU A 162 5.38 -9.18 -2.97
N ARG A 163 4.43 -8.25 -2.86
CA ARG A 163 4.63 -6.90 -2.30
C ARG A 163 4.31 -6.81 -0.82
N ILE A 164 3.73 -7.84 -0.21
CA ILE A 164 3.33 -7.84 1.20
C ILE A 164 4.34 -8.63 2.03
N HIS A 165 5.08 -7.94 2.89
CA HIS A 165 6.18 -8.51 3.65
C HIS A 165 5.94 -8.50 5.16
N HIS A 166 6.61 -9.45 5.84
CA HIS A 166 6.72 -9.53 7.31
C HIS A 166 5.42 -9.37 8.10
N LEU A 167 4.31 -9.94 7.61
CA LEU A 167 3.06 -10.05 8.36
C LEU A 167 3.29 -10.82 9.67
N LYS A 168 3.35 -10.09 10.79
CA LYS A 168 3.63 -10.65 12.11
C LYS A 168 2.61 -10.16 13.12
N GLN A 169 1.94 -11.11 13.76
CA GLN A 169 1.00 -10.81 14.84
C GLN A 169 1.75 -10.56 16.15
N ASP A 170 1.31 -9.53 16.88
CA ASP A 170 1.74 -9.18 18.22
C ASP A 170 0.50 -8.83 19.04
N GLY A 171 0.03 -9.80 19.83
CA GLY A 171 -1.26 -9.74 20.51
C GLY A 171 -2.43 -9.53 19.52
N LYS A 172 -3.14 -8.41 19.68
CA LYS A 172 -4.28 -8.01 18.84
C LYS A 172 -3.90 -7.13 17.64
N LYS A 173 -2.60 -6.96 17.39
CA LYS A 173 -2.09 -6.12 16.30
C LYS A 173 -1.33 -7.00 15.32
N THR A 174 -1.30 -6.58 14.06
CA THR A 174 -0.47 -7.21 13.04
C THR A 174 0.40 -6.14 12.39
N ARG A 175 1.72 -6.35 12.45
CA ARG A 175 2.70 -5.52 11.74
C ARG A 175 2.95 -6.08 10.34
N PHE A 176 3.25 -5.20 9.38
CA PHE A 176 3.54 -5.58 8.00
C PHE A 176 4.32 -4.48 7.28
N PHE A 177 4.87 -4.82 6.12
CA PHE A 177 5.40 -3.86 5.15
C PHE A 177 4.76 -4.06 3.78
N ILE A 178 4.65 -2.98 3.01
CA ILE A 178 4.25 -3.01 1.60
C ILE A 178 5.39 -2.46 0.74
N ASP A 179 5.80 -3.24 -0.25
CA ASP A 179 6.74 -2.83 -1.29
C ASP A 179 6.00 -1.97 -2.33
N LEU A 180 6.30 -0.67 -2.33
CA LEU A 180 5.70 0.33 -3.22
C LEU A 180 6.68 0.77 -4.32
N ARG A 181 7.77 0.02 -4.55
CA ARG A 181 8.74 0.35 -5.60
C ARG A 181 8.08 0.28 -6.98
N GLU A 182 8.40 1.26 -7.83
CA GLU A 182 7.94 1.33 -9.22
C GLU A 182 8.54 0.17 -10.03
N TYR A 183 7.87 -0.20 -11.13
CA TYR A 183 8.41 -1.21 -12.04
C TYR A 183 9.63 -0.64 -12.78
N GLY A 184 10.82 -1.03 -12.31
CA GLY A 184 12.10 -0.53 -12.84
C GLY A 184 12.98 0.15 -11.78
N GLY A 185 12.52 0.27 -10.53
CA GLY A 185 13.30 0.79 -9.42
C GLY A 185 12.49 1.68 -8.48
N GLY A 186 13.17 2.38 -7.58
CA GLY A 186 12.55 3.24 -6.57
C GLY A 186 12.71 2.68 -5.17
N ARG A 187 12.50 3.51 -4.15
CA ARG A 187 12.79 3.16 -2.76
C ARG A 187 11.56 3.18 -1.87
N LEU A 188 10.40 3.57 -2.38
CA LEU A 188 9.25 3.77 -1.55
C LEU A 188 8.72 2.45 -0.98
N CYS A 189 8.43 2.44 0.31
CA CYS A 189 7.67 1.40 0.98
C CYS A 189 6.70 1.99 2.01
N ALA A 190 5.84 1.15 2.58
CA ALA A 190 5.01 1.52 3.71
C ALA A 190 5.18 0.52 4.86
N SER A 191 5.35 1.03 6.08
CA SER A 191 5.36 0.27 7.34
C SER A 191 4.00 0.42 8.01
N GLY A 192 3.37 -0.69 8.38
CA GLY A 192 2.00 -0.66 8.87
C GLY A 192 1.77 -1.47 10.14
N VAL A 193 0.85 -0.98 10.96
CA VAL A 193 0.30 -1.66 12.13
C VAL A 193 -1.22 -1.71 11.99
N ALA A 194 -1.75 -2.89 11.71
CA ALA A 194 -3.18 -3.14 11.73
C ALA A 194 -3.64 -3.37 13.17
N ALA A 195 -4.54 -2.53 13.66
CA ALA A 195 -5.05 -2.53 15.03
C ALA A 195 -6.54 -2.10 15.10
N GLY A 196 -7.32 -2.41 14.05
CA GLY A 196 -8.69 -1.95 13.89
C GLY A 196 -8.75 -0.43 13.77
N ALA A 197 -9.66 0.23 14.51
CA ALA A 197 -9.88 1.68 14.41
C ALA A 197 -8.63 2.56 14.63
N VAL A 198 -7.59 2.03 15.29
CA VAL A 198 -6.31 2.72 15.53
C VAL A 198 -5.18 2.19 14.65
N SER A 199 -5.52 1.58 13.51
CA SER A 199 -4.53 1.17 12.51
C SER A 199 -3.77 2.37 11.98
N ASP A 200 -2.49 2.18 11.72
CA ASP A 200 -1.56 3.22 11.30
C ASP A 200 -0.65 2.68 10.21
N VAL A 201 -0.27 3.56 9.29
CA VAL A 201 0.64 3.26 8.17
C VAL A 201 1.48 4.50 7.94
N VAL A 202 2.79 4.31 7.87
CA VAL A 202 3.76 5.38 7.66
C VAL A 202 4.68 5.00 6.51
N PRO A 203 5.27 5.97 5.81
CA PRO A 203 6.14 5.66 4.70
C PRO A 203 7.52 5.25 5.20
N CYS A 204 8.19 4.44 4.40
CA CYS A 204 9.54 3.96 4.67
C CYS A 204 10.37 3.96 3.39
N VAL A 205 11.69 3.83 3.56
CA VAL A 205 12.64 3.70 2.46
C VAL A 205 13.15 2.26 2.45
N ALA A 206 13.14 1.65 1.28
CA ALA A 206 13.66 0.32 0.98
C ALA A 206 14.87 0.39 0.04
N VAL A 207 15.65 -0.68 0.01
CA VAL A 207 16.70 -0.87 -1.00
C VAL A 207 16.06 -0.82 -2.40
N ALA A 208 16.66 -0.01 -3.27
CA ALA A 208 16.07 0.33 -4.57
C ALA A 208 15.84 -0.88 -5.48
N GLU A 209 16.74 -1.86 -5.42
CA GLU A 209 16.74 -3.03 -6.29
C GLU A 209 16.94 -4.31 -5.50
N GLY A 210 16.52 -5.43 -6.09
CA GLY A 210 16.67 -6.75 -5.49
C GLY A 210 15.64 -7.04 -4.38
N PRO A 211 15.95 -8.00 -3.48
CA PRO A 211 15.04 -8.42 -2.43
C PRO A 211 14.58 -7.25 -1.55
N PHE A 212 13.31 -7.27 -1.16
CA PHE A 212 12.75 -6.24 -0.31
C PHE A 212 13.48 -6.18 1.04
N ARG A 213 14.07 -5.03 1.35
CA ARG A 213 14.74 -4.72 2.61
C ARG A 213 14.51 -3.25 2.94
N VAL A 214 14.04 -2.96 4.15
CA VAL A 214 13.83 -1.59 4.65
C VAL A 214 15.16 -1.03 5.16
N THR A 215 15.46 0.22 4.81
CA THR A 215 16.66 0.97 5.23
C THR A 215 16.34 2.05 6.27
N SER A 216 15.15 2.64 6.23
CA SER A 216 14.68 3.61 7.22
C SER A 216 13.15 3.65 7.28
N GLU A 217 12.60 4.06 8.42
CA GLU A 217 11.17 4.31 8.62
C GLU A 217 10.98 5.77 9.05
N THR A 218 10.01 6.48 8.47
CA THR A 218 9.71 7.85 8.88
C THR A 218 8.53 7.81 9.84
N ARG A 219 8.81 7.97 11.14
CA ARG A 219 7.75 8.09 12.15
C ARG A 219 7.65 9.56 12.61
N PRO A 220 6.46 10.17 12.63
CA PRO A 220 6.28 11.52 13.16
C PRO A 220 6.59 11.59 14.67
#